data_AF-A0A3N5T7M6-F1
#
_entry.id   AF-A0A3N5T7M6-F1
#
_cell.length_a   1.000
_cell.length_b   1.000
_cell.length_c   1.000
_cell.angle_alpha   90.00
_cell.angle_beta   90.00
_cell.angle_gamma   90.00
#
_symmetry.space_group_name_H-M   'P 1'
#
loop_
_entity.id
_entity.type
_entity.pdbx_description
1 polymer ?
#
loop_
_entity_poly.entity_id
_entity_poly.type
_entity_poly.pdbx_seq_one_letter_code
_entity_poly.pdbx_strand_id
1 'polypeptide(L)'
;MLEIRFHGRGGQGTVVATILLAKAFFQAGYYVQSFPLFGVERRGAPVEAYLRLARQQIWCRTNVYTPDHIVVQDRTLLQGIDVTQGLKPGGWILINAP
;
A
#
# COMPACT_ATOMS: atom_id res chain seq x y z
N MET A 1 -7.43 13.32 1.80
CA MET A 1 -6.81 12.30 0.93
C MET A 1 -6.66 11.05 1.77
N LEU A 2 -7.03 9.89 1.23
CA LEU A 2 -6.84 8.58 1.86
C LEU A 2 -5.56 7.95 1.30
N GLU A 3 -4.69 7.47 2.18
CA GLU A 3 -3.42 6.83 1.83
C GLU A 3 -3.37 5.43 2.45
N ILE A 4 -3.21 4.41 1.61
CA ILE A 4 -3.14 3.01 2.03
C ILE A 4 -1.77 2.46 1.64
N ARG A 5 -1.09 1.83 2.60
CA ARG A 5 0.19 1.15 2.38
C ARG A 5 -0.01 -0.36 2.38
N PHE A 6 0.40 -0.98 1.28
CA PHE A 6 0.37 -2.42 1.08
C PHE A 6 1.76 -3.00 1.32
N HIS A 7 1.80 -4.10 2.06
CA HIS A 7 2.99 -4.90 2.33
C HIS A 7 2.76 -6.31 1.78
N GLY A 8 3.71 -6.81 1.03
CA GLY A 8 3.69 -8.19 0.52
C GLY A 8 5.08 -8.64 0.10
N ARG A 9 5.16 -9.72 -0.67
CA ARG A 9 6.43 -10.21 -1.23
C ARG A 9 6.47 -10.12 -2.74
N GLY A 10 7.68 -9.98 -3.28
CA GLY A 10 7.92 -10.04 -4.73
C GLY A 10 7.35 -11.33 -5.33
N GLY A 11 6.40 -11.17 -6.27
CA GLY A 11 5.68 -12.26 -6.91
C GLY A 11 4.28 -12.57 -6.36
N GLN A 12 3.82 -11.89 -5.29
CA GLN A 12 2.48 -12.09 -4.70
C GLN A 12 1.39 -11.16 -5.26
N GLY A 13 1.72 -10.29 -6.21
CA GLY A 13 0.76 -9.39 -6.84
C GLY A 13 0.42 -8.13 -6.02
N THR A 14 1.22 -7.76 -5.02
CA THR A 14 1.02 -6.56 -4.19
C THR A 14 0.86 -5.28 -5.00
N VAL A 15 1.77 -5.04 -5.97
CA VAL A 15 1.71 -3.87 -6.86
C VAL A 15 0.52 -3.94 -7.82
N VAL A 16 0.19 -5.14 -8.30
CA VAL A 16 -0.97 -5.33 -9.19
C VAL A 16 -2.27 -5.00 -8.44
N ALA A 17 -2.38 -5.40 -7.18
CA ALA A 17 -3.54 -5.09 -6.34
C ALA A 17 -3.75 -3.58 -6.19
N THR A 18 -2.69 -2.80 -5.92
CA THR A 18 -2.82 -1.33 -5.80
C THR A 18 -3.19 -0.68 -7.13
N ILE A 19 -2.67 -1.17 -8.26
CA ILE A 19 -3.04 -0.71 -9.60
C ILE A 19 -4.51 -1.00 -9.90
N LEU A 20 -5.00 -2.20 -9.60
CA LEU A 20 -6.40 -2.58 -9.84
C LEU A 20 -7.36 -1.74 -8.99
N LEU A 21 -7.04 -1.52 -7.71
CA LEU A 21 -7.81 -0.63 -6.85
C LEU A 21 -7.79 0.80 -7.36
N ALA A 22 -6.63 1.33 -7.76
CA ALA A 22 -6.53 2.67 -8.35
C ALA A 22 -7.43 2.81 -9.59
N LYS A 23 -7.44 1.82 -10.48
CA LYS A 23 -8.33 1.81 -11.66
C LYS A 23 -9.81 1.81 -11.25
N ALA A 24 -10.20 1.00 -10.27
CA ALA A 24 -11.58 0.95 -9.79
C ALA A 24 -12.01 2.30 -9.18
N PHE A 25 -11.17 2.90 -8.32
CA PHE A 25 -11.48 4.21 -7.73
C PHE A 25 -11.45 5.35 -8.75
N PHE A 26 -10.58 5.28 -9.75
CA PHE A 26 -10.58 6.23 -10.86
C PHE A 26 -11.91 6.18 -11.63
N GLN A 27 -12.41 4.98 -11.94
CA GLN A 27 -13.74 4.81 -12.55
C GLN A 27 -14.87 5.33 -11.65
N ALA A 28 -14.69 5.28 -10.33
CA ALA A 28 -15.61 5.86 -9.35
C ALA A 28 -15.46 7.39 -9.15
N GLY A 29 -14.67 8.07 -9.98
CA GLY A 29 -14.54 9.54 -9.98
C GLY A 29 -13.54 10.09 -8.95
N TYR A 30 -12.60 9.28 -8.46
CA TYR A 30 -11.54 9.75 -7.58
C TYR A 30 -10.29 10.14 -8.37
N TYR A 31 -9.53 11.10 -7.83
CA TYR A 31 -8.14 11.28 -8.20
C TYR A 31 -7.31 10.23 -7.47
N VAL A 32 -6.46 9.52 -8.21
CA VAL A 32 -5.71 8.37 -7.70
C VAL A 32 -4.22 8.48 -8.00
N GLN A 33 -3.40 7.90 -7.14
CA GLN A 33 -2.01 7.57 -7.43
C GLN A 33 -1.73 6.15 -6.91
N SER A 34 -1.06 5.32 -7.70
CA SER A 34 -0.55 4.02 -7.26
C SER A 34 0.88 3.86 -7.73
N PHE A 35 1.77 3.51 -6.82
CA PHE A 35 3.18 3.33 -7.13
C PHE A 35 3.85 2.42 -6.09
N PRO A 36 4.86 1.63 -6.49
CA PRO A 36 5.60 0.77 -5.58
C PRO A 36 6.78 1.49 -4.91
N LEU A 37 7.30 0.91 -3.83
CA LEU A 37 8.64 1.16 -3.31
C LEU A 37 9.43 -0.15 -3.36
N PHE A 38 10.59 -0.09 -3.98
CA PHE A 38 11.46 -1.23 -4.22
C PHE A 38 12.86 -1.00 -3.67
N GLY A 39 13.41 -2.02 -3.03
CA GLY A 39 14.84 -2.11 -2.70
C GLY A 39 15.59 -2.90 -3.76
N VAL A 40 16.51 -3.78 -3.34
CA VAL A 40 17.14 -4.76 -4.25
C VAL A 40 16.14 -5.89 -4.51
N GLU A 41 15.36 -5.76 -5.58
CA GLU A 41 14.27 -6.69 -5.88
C GLU A 41 14.76 -8.11 -6.22
N ARG A 42 14.21 -9.08 -5.50
CA ARG A 42 14.30 -10.51 -5.80
C ARG A 42 12.99 -11.17 -5.41
N ARG A 43 12.67 -12.31 -6.02
CA ARG A 43 11.46 -13.07 -5.70
C ARG A 43 11.42 -13.36 -4.19
N GLY A 44 10.28 -13.12 -3.55
CA GLY A 44 10.13 -13.29 -2.10
C GLY A 44 10.66 -12.13 -1.24
N ALA A 45 11.35 -11.12 -1.78
CA ALA A 45 11.75 -9.95 -1.00
C ALA A 45 10.51 -9.15 -0.54
N PRO A 46 10.57 -8.46 0.63
CA PRO A 46 9.54 -7.51 1.03
C PRO A 46 9.30 -6.45 -0.04
N VAL A 47 8.03 -6.17 -0.32
CA VAL A 47 7.57 -5.17 -1.28
C VAL A 47 6.58 -4.26 -0.57
N GLU A 48 6.78 -2.95 -0.74
CA GLU A 48 5.81 -1.94 -0.38
C GLU A 48 5.13 -1.40 -1.64
N ALA A 49 3.83 -1.16 -1.57
CA ALA A 49 3.10 -0.45 -2.60
C ALA A 49 2.09 0.52 -1.98
N TYR A 50 1.89 1.65 -2.65
CA TYR A 50 1.07 2.73 -2.13
C TYR A 50 -0.15 2.96 -2.99
N LEU A 51 -1.26 3.31 -2.35
CA LEU A 51 -2.48 3.79 -2.99
C LEU A 51 -2.89 5.11 -2.33
N ARG A 52 -3.03 6.17 -3.13
CA ARG A 52 -3.64 7.44 -2.70
C ARG A 52 -4.94 7.67 -3.43
N LEU A 53 -5.96 8.13 -2.70
CA LEU A 53 -7.29 8.44 -3.22
C LEU A 53 -7.75 9.80 -2.68
N ALA A 54 -8.29 10.67 -3.54
CA ALA A 54 -8.84 11.95 -3.12
C ALA A 54 -10.00 12.41 -4.00
N ARG A 55 -10.83 13.32 -3.48
CA ARG A 55 -11.88 14.02 -4.24
C ARG A 55 -11.34 15.19 -5.07
N GLN A 56 -10.07 15.55 -4.88
CA GLN A 56 -9.38 16.65 -5.55
C GLN A 56 -8.02 16.16 -6.06
N GLN A 57 -7.43 16.89 -7.00
CA GLN A 57 -6.16 16.54 -7.62
C GLN A 57 -5.04 16.35 -6.58
N ILE A 58 -4.27 15.27 -6.73
CA ILE A 58 -3.17 14.92 -5.81
C ILE A 58 -1.85 15.44 -6.37
N TRP A 59 -1.29 16.46 -5.71
CA TRP A 59 0.01 17.06 -6.05
C TRP A 59 1.19 16.40 -5.35
N CYS A 60 0.95 15.68 -4.25
CA CYS A 60 2.00 15.00 -3.49
C CYS A 60 2.68 13.90 -4.34
N ARG A 61 4.02 13.88 -4.35
CA ARG A 61 4.87 12.93 -5.11
C ARG A 61 5.91 12.23 -4.23
N THR A 62 5.63 12.08 -2.94
CA THR A 62 6.48 11.37 -1.99
C THR A 62 5.94 9.97 -1.67
N ASN A 63 6.72 9.14 -0.97
CA ASN A 63 6.22 7.90 -0.38
C ASN A 63 5.12 8.17 0.67
N VAL A 64 4.39 7.12 1.05
CA VAL A 64 3.40 7.18 2.13
C VAL A 64 4.08 6.85 3.46
N TYR A 65 4.53 7.88 4.17
CA TYR A 65 5.16 7.74 5.49
C TYR A 65 4.14 7.61 6.63
N THR A 66 2.96 8.19 6.46
CA THR A 66 1.87 8.16 7.45
C THR A 66 0.59 7.63 6.82
N PRO A 67 0.45 6.30 6.64
CA PRO A 67 -0.75 5.73 6.05
C PRO A 67 -1.98 5.88 6.95
N ASP A 68 -3.15 6.03 6.33
CA ASP A 68 -4.44 5.92 7.03
C ASP A 68 -4.73 4.45 7.36
N HIS A 69 -4.43 3.54 6.44
CA HIS A 69 -4.68 2.10 6.59
C HIS A 69 -3.53 1.26 6.02
N ILE A 70 -3.40 0.04 6.54
CA ILE A 70 -2.38 -0.91 6.10
C ILE A 70 -3.00 -2.22 5.63
N VAL A 71 -2.47 -2.79 4.56
CA VAL A 71 -2.79 -4.14 4.09
C VAL A 71 -1.53 -4.99 4.08
N VAL A 72 -1.55 -6.14 4.72
CA VAL A 72 -0.43 -7.09 4.80
C VAL A 72 -0.84 -8.40 4.12
N GLN A 73 -0.28 -8.66 2.94
CA GLN A 73 -0.59 -9.86 2.15
C GLN A 73 0.12 -11.12 2.65
N ASP A 74 1.21 -10.95 3.41
CA ASP A 74 2.00 -12.05 3.96
C ASP A 74 2.38 -11.76 5.42
N ARG A 75 1.77 -12.52 6.35
CA ARG A 75 2.02 -12.38 7.80
C ARG A 75 3.48 -12.57 8.20
N THR A 76 4.30 -13.25 7.40
CA THR A 76 5.72 -13.48 7.74
C THR A 76 6.54 -12.18 7.73
N LEU A 77 6.04 -11.12 7.08
CA LEU A 77 6.68 -9.80 7.11
C LEU A 77 6.69 -9.18 8.52
N LEU A 78 5.71 -9.54 9.36
CA LEU A 78 5.58 -9.05 10.74
C LEU A 78 6.79 -9.44 11.62
N GLN A 79 7.58 -10.44 11.21
CA GLN A 79 8.75 -10.91 11.95
C GLN A 79 10.02 -10.11 11.64
N GLY A 80 10.05 -9.35 10.54
CA GLY A 80 11.29 -8.74 10.03
C GLY A 80 11.21 -7.24 9.77
N ILE A 81 10.01 -6.66 9.63
CA ILE A 81 9.81 -5.24 9.40
C ILE A 81 8.66 -4.70 10.25
N ASP A 82 8.78 -3.44 10.68
CA ASP A 82 7.67 -2.74 11.32
C ASP A 82 6.67 -2.26 10.25
N VAL A 83 5.71 -3.13 9.93
CA VAL A 83 4.65 -2.78 8.97
C VAL A 83 3.74 -1.65 9.46
N THR A 84 3.73 -1.37 10.77
CA THR A 84 2.83 -0.43 11.45
C THR A 84 3.37 1.00 11.50
N GLN A 85 4.65 1.18 11.15
CA GLN A 85 5.35 2.45 11.24
C GLN A 85 4.56 3.61 10.59
N GLY A 86 4.19 4.61 11.38
CA GLY A 86 3.48 5.81 10.91
C GLY A 86 1.98 5.64 10.69
N LEU A 87 1.37 4.49 11.03
CA LEU A 87 -0.08 4.33 10.99
C LEU A 87 -0.77 5.40 11.83
N LYS A 88 -1.72 6.12 11.21
CA LYS A 88 -2.49 7.17 11.91
C LYS A 88 -3.43 6.57 12.97
N PRO A 89 -3.72 7.29 14.08
CA PRO A 89 -4.73 6.88 15.05
C PRO A 89 -6.08 6.58 14.39
N GLY A 90 -6.71 5.47 14.78
CA GLY A 90 -7.98 5.01 14.19
C GLY A 90 -7.85 4.26 12.86
N GLY A 91 -6.63 4.12 12.33
CA GLY A 91 -6.35 3.30 11.15
C GLY A 91 -6.52 1.81 11.43
N TRP A 92 -7.04 1.07 10.46
CA TRP A 92 -7.13 -0.40 10.52
C TRP A 92 -5.97 -1.06 9.76
N ILE A 93 -5.72 -2.32 10.12
CA ILE A 93 -4.77 -3.21 9.46
C ILE A 93 -5.53 -4.45 9.00
N LEU A 94 -5.46 -4.75 7.69
CA LEU A 94 -5.97 -6.00 7.13
C LEU A 94 -4.80 -6.95 6.90
N ILE A 95 -4.84 -8.14 7.52
CA ILE A 95 -3.77 -9.13 7.44
C ILE A 95 -4.32 -10.42 6.82
N ASN A 96 -3.63 -10.91 5.78
CA ASN A 96 -3.86 -12.25 5.25
C ASN A 96 -3.08 -13.28 6.10
N ALA A 97 -3.81 -14.09 6.86
CA ALA A 97 -3.28 -15.12 7.73
C ALA A 97 -4.21 -16.36 7.77
N PRO A 98 -3.67 -17.55 8.08
CA PRO A 98 -4.47 -18.71 8.50
C PRO A 98 -5.31 -18.45 9.75
#